data_AF-A0A432ZPW5-F1
#
_entry.id   AF-A0A432ZPW5-F1
#
_cell.length_a   1.000
_cell.length_b   1.000
_cell.length_c   1.000
_cell.angle_alpha   90.00
_cell.angle_beta   90.00
_cell.angle_gamma   90.00
#
_symmetry.space_group_name_H-M   'P 1'
#
loop_
_entity.id
_entity.type
_entity.pdbx_description
1 polymer ?
#
loop_
_entity_poly.entity_id
_entity_poly.type
_entity_poly.pdbx_seq_one_letter_code
_entity_poly.pdbx_strand_id
1 'polypeptide(L)'
;MPVGRVGSLKGGVAKKGNGDTWRNPATNQSEPLPEGTKIHKDHIFPKKEIRRLPRFDMLTPEQKKMVLNDPDNLQLMPVSLNCSKGCTVEGTDKPWNPSEKVVPGGLSSKYRTWLEFEQNKSKTKLQELIDKFRGEG
;
A
#
# COMPACT_ATOMS: atom_id res chain seq x y z
N MET A 1 8.90 -11.45 19.11
CA MET A 1 7.70 -11.62 18.26
C MET A 1 8.17 -11.98 16.86
N PRO A 2 7.84 -13.16 16.31
CA PRO A 2 8.33 -13.57 15.00
C PRO A 2 7.62 -12.75 13.91
N VAL A 3 8.40 -11.98 13.16
CA VAL A 3 7.95 -11.28 11.95
C VAL A 3 7.62 -12.33 10.91
N GLY A 4 6.32 -12.49 10.63
CA GLY A 4 5.83 -13.35 9.54
C GLY A 4 6.52 -12.93 8.24
N ARG A 5 7.25 -13.87 7.65
CA ARG A 5 7.97 -13.69 6.40
C ARG A 5 6.93 -13.36 5.32
N VAL A 6 6.91 -12.10 4.85
CA VAL A 6 6.01 -11.63 3.79
C VAL A 6 6.37 -12.41 2.53
N GLY A 7 5.54 -13.40 2.20
CA GLY A 7 5.66 -14.14 0.94
C GLY A 7 5.64 -13.16 -0.22
N SER A 8 6.42 -13.44 -1.26
CA SER A 8 6.47 -12.65 -2.49
C SER A 8 5.06 -12.36 -2.97
N LEU A 9 4.58 -11.14 -2.72
CA LEU A 9 3.23 -10.71 -3.08
C LEU A 9 3.07 -11.00 -4.57
N LYS A 10 2.16 -11.88 -4.99
CA LYS A 10 1.77 -12.04 -6.39
C LYS A 10 0.30 -11.68 -6.48
N GLY A 11 -0.07 -10.76 -7.38
CA GLY A 11 -1.48 -10.50 -7.66
C GLY A 11 -2.15 -11.78 -8.20
N GLY A 12 -3.45 -11.94 -7.96
CA GLY A 12 -4.13 -13.20 -8.32
C GLY A 12 -5.49 -13.39 -7.67
N VAL A 13 -5.84 -14.64 -7.40
CA VAL A 13 -7.04 -15.03 -6.67
C VAL A 13 -6.62 -15.59 -5.33
N ALA A 14 -7.23 -15.11 -4.25
CA ALA A 14 -6.98 -15.62 -2.91
C ALA A 14 -7.32 -17.12 -2.86
N LYS A 15 -6.34 -17.93 -2.43
CA LYS A 15 -6.48 -19.38 -2.27
C LYS A 15 -6.54 -19.72 -0.78
N LYS A 16 -7.39 -20.68 -0.42
CA LYS A 16 -7.47 -21.21 0.95
C LYS A 16 -6.11 -21.78 1.38
N GLY A 17 -5.60 -21.31 2.52
CA GLY A 17 -4.32 -21.78 3.08
C GLY A 17 -3.06 -21.07 2.55
N ASN A 18 -3.18 -20.06 1.69
CA ASN A 18 -2.02 -19.35 1.13
C ASN A 18 -1.35 -18.36 2.11
N GLY A 19 -1.95 -18.12 3.28
CA GLY A 19 -1.44 -17.16 4.28
C GLY A 19 -1.59 -15.69 3.89
N ASP A 20 -2.21 -15.40 2.75
CA ASP A 20 -2.49 -14.04 2.28
C ASP A 20 -3.52 -13.37 3.20
N THR A 21 -3.03 -12.47 4.06
CA THR A 21 -3.86 -11.63 4.90
C THR A 21 -3.94 -10.22 4.32
N TRP A 22 -5.10 -9.60 4.46
CA TRP A 22 -5.31 -8.20 4.13
C TRP A 22 -5.72 -7.45 5.39
N ARG A 23 -5.46 -6.15 5.45
CA ARG A 23 -5.92 -5.32 6.56
C ARG A 23 -7.27 -4.71 6.20
N ASN A 24 -8.31 -5.11 6.93
CA ASN A 24 -9.67 -4.68 6.68
C ASN A 24 -9.85 -3.19 7.07
N PRO A 25 -10.26 -2.30 6.13
CA PRO A 25 -10.47 -0.87 6.38
C PRO A 25 -11.56 -0.53 7.39
N ALA A 26 -12.55 -1.41 7.55
CA ALA A 26 -13.66 -1.21 8.50
C ALA A 26 -13.26 -1.55 9.94
N THR A 27 -12.33 -2.49 10.13
CA THR A 27 -11.98 -3.03 11.47
C THR A 27 -10.53 -2.74 11.88
N ASN A 28 -9.67 -2.37 10.94
CA ASN A 28 -8.21 -2.30 11.07
C ASN A 28 -7.55 -3.63 11.46
N GLN A 29 -8.23 -4.76 11.26
CA GLN A 29 -7.70 -6.08 11.60
C GLN A 29 -7.09 -6.76 10.38
N SER A 30 -6.04 -7.55 10.61
CA SER A 30 -5.48 -8.43 9.59
C SER A 30 -6.32 -9.70 9.52
N GLU A 31 -7.02 -9.88 8.41
CA GLU A 31 -7.96 -10.96 8.20
C GLU A 31 -7.53 -11.79 6.98
N PRO A 32 -7.82 -13.11 6.94
CA PRO A 32 -7.61 -13.88 5.73
C PRO A 32 -8.54 -13.37 4.63
N LEU A 33 -8.04 -13.32 3.40
CA LEU A 33 -8.88 -13.01 2.24
C LEU A 33 -9.85 -14.17 1.97
N PRO A 34 -11.15 -13.91 1.73
CA PRO A 34 -12.08 -14.97 1.35
C PRO A 34 -11.61 -15.67 0.08
N GLU A 35 -11.76 -16.99 0.04
CA GLU A 35 -11.42 -17.80 -1.13
C GLU A 35 -12.16 -17.31 -2.38
N GLY A 36 -11.46 -17.25 -3.52
CA GLY A 36 -12.05 -16.75 -4.77
C GLY A 36 -12.02 -15.22 -4.91
N THR A 37 -11.60 -14.49 -3.88
CA THR A 37 -11.45 -13.02 -3.96
C THR A 37 -10.34 -12.67 -4.95
N LYS A 38 -10.66 -11.82 -5.94
CA LYS A 38 -9.64 -11.23 -6.80
C LYS A 38 -8.85 -10.19 -6.01
N ILE A 39 -7.53 -10.37 -5.93
CA ILE A 39 -6.62 -9.55 -5.15
C ILE A 39 -5.63 -8.82 -6.06
N HIS A 40 -5.41 -7.54 -5.76
CA HIS A 40 -4.42 -6.70 -6.41
C HIS A 40 -3.42 -6.17 -5.39
N LYS A 41 -2.24 -5.80 -5.89
CA LYS A 41 -1.26 -5.05 -5.11
C LYS A 41 -1.63 -3.57 -5.18
N ASP A 42 -2.07 -3.03 -4.06
CA ASP A 42 -2.29 -1.61 -3.87
C ASP A 42 -1.02 -0.96 -3.32
N HIS A 43 -0.74 0.27 -3.74
CA HIS A 43 0.40 1.03 -3.18
C HIS A 43 -0.09 1.74 -1.92
N ILE A 44 0.57 1.48 -0.79
CA ILE A 44 0.24 2.14 0.48
C ILE A 44 0.42 3.66 0.31
N PHE A 45 1.61 4.07 -0.15
CA PHE A 45 1.93 5.42 -0.61
C PHE A 45 1.80 5.52 -2.15
N PRO A 46 0.89 6.35 -2.69
CA PRO A 46 0.56 6.35 -4.11
C PRO A 46 1.75 6.70 -5.03
N LYS A 47 1.86 6.00 -6.17
CA LYS A 47 2.90 6.26 -7.20
C LYS A 47 3.03 7.71 -7.61
N LYS A 48 1.92 8.46 -7.62
CA LYS A 48 1.93 9.89 -7.98
C LYS A 48 2.74 10.71 -6.97
N GLU A 49 2.61 10.41 -5.69
CA GLU A 49 3.39 11.08 -4.65
C GLU A 49 4.83 10.57 -4.59
N ILE A 50 5.08 9.28 -4.87
CA ILE A 50 6.45 8.76 -5.05
C ILE A 50 7.21 9.58 -6.11
N ARG A 51 6.55 9.89 -7.23
CA ARG A 51 7.14 10.68 -8.32
C ARG A 51 7.44 12.13 -7.94
N ARG A 52 6.84 12.63 -6.85
CA ARG A 52 7.04 13.98 -6.32
C ARG A 52 8.08 14.01 -5.20
N LEU A 53 8.62 12.86 -4.79
CA LEU A 53 9.68 12.82 -3.80
C LEU A 53 10.92 13.57 -4.33
N PRO A 54 11.58 14.37 -3.47
CA PRO A 54 12.83 15.01 -3.82
C PRO A 54 13.80 14.07 -4.55
N ARG A 55 14.32 14.55 -5.69
CA ARG A 55 15.34 13.86 -6.51
C ARG A 55 14.89 12.57 -7.19
N PHE A 56 13.61 12.20 -7.11
CA PHE A 56 13.09 11.04 -7.83
C PHE A 56 13.28 11.16 -9.35
N ASP A 57 13.13 12.36 -9.90
CA ASP A 57 13.31 12.69 -11.31
C ASP A 57 14.77 12.50 -11.78
N MET A 58 15.74 12.58 -10.87
CA MET A 58 17.17 12.40 -11.14
C MET A 58 17.62 10.93 -11.23
N LEU A 59 16.74 9.98 -10.92
CA LEU A 59 17.03 8.54 -11.00
C LEU A 59 17.00 8.00 -12.43
N THR A 60 17.75 6.91 -12.69
CA THR A 60 17.64 6.18 -13.97
C THR A 60 16.27 5.50 -14.11
N PRO A 61 15.85 5.12 -15.33
CA PRO A 61 14.61 4.37 -15.53
C PRO A 61 14.50 3.10 -14.66
N GLU A 62 15.61 2.37 -14.49
CA GLU A 62 15.68 1.15 -13.69
C GLU A 62 15.49 1.46 -12.20
N GLN A 63 16.18 2.49 -11.70
CA GLN A 63 16.07 2.94 -10.31
C GLN A 63 14.67 3.45 -10.01
N LYS A 64 14.07 4.27 -10.90
CA LYS A 64 12.68 4.70 -10.80
C LYS A 64 11.73 3.51 -10.71
N LYS A 65 11.96 2.45 -11.50
CA LYS A 65 11.15 1.23 -11.46
C LYS A 65 11.31 0.47 -10.13
N MET A 66 12.50 0.45 -9.54
CA MET A 66 12.73 -0.16 -8.22
C MET A 66 11.96 0.60 -7.14
N VAL A 67 12.09 1.93 -7.07
CA VAL A 67 11.38 2.76 -6.08
C VAL A 67 9.86 2.66 -6.25
N LEU A 68 9.35 2.72 -7.50
CA LEU A 68 7.92 2.65 -7.77
C LEU A 68 7.27 1.30 -7.48
N ASN A 69 8.03 0.21 -7.41
CA ASN A 69 7.51 -1.13 -7.16
C ASN A 69 8.17 -1.77 -5.93
N ASP A 70 8.62 -0.94 -4.99
CA ASP A 70 9.19 -1.41 -3.73
C ASP A 70 8.15 -2.30 -3.00
N PRO A 71 8.51 -3.56 -2.67
CA PRO A 71 7.55 -4.52 -2.12
C PRO A 71 7.02 -4.10 -0.75
N ASP A 72 7.74 -3.26 0.01
CA ASP A 72 7.31 -2.81 1.33
C ASP A 72 6.32 -1.65 1.25
N ASN A 73 6.16 -1.02 0.08
CA ASN A 73 5.10 -0.06 -0.20
C ASN A 73 3.85 -0.72 -0.84
N LEU A 74 3.75 -2.05 -0.83
CA LEU A 74 2.63 -2.78 -1.42
C LEU A 74 1.81 -3.50 -0.35
N GLN A 75 0.49 -3.39 -0.44
CA GLN A 75 -0.45 -4.19 0.35
C GLN A 75 -1.37 -5.00 -0.57
N LEU A 76 -1.82 -6.17 -0.10
CA LEU A 76 -2.89 -6.90 -0.78
C LEU A 76 -4.22 -6.24 -0.49
N MET A 77 -4.99 -5.99 -1.54
CA MET A 77 -6.33 -5.45 -1.40
C MET A 77 -7.29 -6.10 -2.42
N PRO A 78 -8.55 -6.37 -2.04
CA PRO A 78 -9.56 -6.82 -3.00
C PRO A 78 -9.72 -5.83 -4.16
N VAL A 79 -9.94 -6.34 -5.37
CA VAL A 79 -10.05 -5.52 -6.60
C VAL A 79 -11.09 -4.41 -6.49
N SER A 80 -12.24 -4.70 -5.89
CA SER A 80 -13.32 -3.73 -5.70
C SER A 80 -12.88 -2.53 -4.85
N LEU A 81 -12.14 -2.80 -3.78
CA LEU A 81 -11.58 -1.79 -2.88
C LEU A 81 -10.42 -1.04 -3.53
N ASN A 82 -9.55 -1.72 -4.26
CA ASN A 82 -8.47 -1.10 -5.04
C ASN A 82 -9.00 -0.13 -6.10
N CYS A 83 -10.06 -0.51 -6.79
CA CYS A 83 -10.74 0.37 -7.74
C CYS A 83 -11.36 1.60 -7.06
N SER A 84 -11.94 1.42 -5.86
CA SER A 84 -12.53 2.53 -5.09
C SER A 84 -11.52 3.42 -4.38
N LYS A 85 -10.30 2.95 -4.09
CA LYS A 85 -9.25 3.73 -3.41
C LYS A 85 -8.58 4.74 -4.34
N GLY A 86 -8.48 4.45 -5.63
CA GLY A 86 -8.13 5.42 -6.68
C GLY A 86 -7.13 6.51 -6.28
N CYS A 87 -5.83 6.22 -6.24
CA CYS A 87 -4.74 7.21 -6.08
C CYS A 87 -4.86 8.22 -4.89
N THR A 88 -5.72 7.99 -3.90
CA THR A 88 -5.90 8.92 -2.76
C THR A 88 -4.81 8.75 -1.70
N VAL A 89 -4.46 9.86 -1.03
CA VAL A 89 -3.46 9.92 0.04
C VAL A 89 -4.17 10.47 1.28
N GLU A 90 -4.09 9.76 2.41
CA GLU A 90 -4.64 10.27 3.67
C GLU A 90 -3.83 11.47 4.13
N GLY A 91 -4.49 12.47 4.74
CA GLY A 91 -3.83 13.71 5.17
C GLY A 91 -3.53 14.72 4.05
N THR A 92 -4.06 14.53 2.84
CA THR A 92 -4.06 15.53 1.76
C THR A 92 -5.48 16.03 1.47
N ASP A 93 -5.64 16.96 0.52
CA ASP A 93 -6.95 17.47 0.07
C ASP A 93 -7.87 16.40 -0.56
N LYS A 94 -7.40 15.14 -0.68
CA LYS A 94 -8.17 13.98 -1.19
C LYS A 94 -7.93 12.74 -0.33
N PRO A 95 -8.44 12.71 0.93
CA PRO A 95 -8.41 11.49 1.74
C PRO A 95 -9.30 10.42 1.10
N TRP A 96 -9.05 9.15 1.41
CA TRP A 96 -9.91 8.08 0.94
C TRP A 96 -11.25 8.15 1.67
N ASN A 97 -12.33 8.37 0.91
CA ASN A 97 -13.69 8.36 1.45
C ASN A 97 -14.57 7.36 0.68
N PRO A 98 -14.40 6.05 0.90
CA PRO A 98 -15.19 5.04 0.23
C PRO A 98 -16.66 5.15 0.69
N SER A 99 -17.59 4.94 -0.24
CA SER A 99 -19.01 4.83 0.11
C SER A 99 -19.26 3.63 1.04
N GLU A 100 -20.35 3.65 1.82
CA GLU A 100 -20.75 2.51 2.66
C GLU A 100 -20.95 1.20 1.88
N LYS A 101 -21.25 1.28 0.58
CA LYS A 101 -21.34 0.12 -0.31
C LYS A 101 -19.98 -0.56 -0.56
N VAL A 102 -18.89 0.20 -0.38
CA VAL A 102 -17.51 -0.26 -0.58
C VAL A 102 -16.89 -0.70 0.74
N VAL A 103 -17.10 0.08 1.82
CA VAL A 103 -16.70 -0.27 3.18
C VAL A 103 -17.95 -0.21 4.07
N PRO A 104 -18.66 -1.33 4.27
CA PRO A 104 -19.82 -1.38 5.15
C PRO A 104 -19.44 -0.94 6.57
N GLY A 105 -20.16 0.06 7.11
CA GLY A 105 -19.86 0.67 8.40
C GLY A 105 -18.82 1.80 8.37
N GLY A 106 -18.32 2.17 7.19
CA GLY A 106 -17.38 3.27 6.99
C GLY A 106 -15.93 2.92 7.37
N LEU A 107 -15.01 3.86 7.11
CA LEU A 107 -13.61 3.72 7.47
C LEU A 107 -13.42 3.80 8.99
N SER A 108 -12.72 2.82 9.56
CA SER A 108 -12.30 2.88 10.96
C SER A 108 -11.35 4.06 11.18
N SER A 109 -11.55 4.82 12.26
CA SER A 109 -10.59 5.82 12.71
C SER A 109 -9.20 5.20 12.96
N LYS A 110 -9.16 3.98 13.51
CA LYS A 110 -7.90 3.24 13.73
C LYS A 110 -7.21 2.87 12.42
N TYR A 111 -7.98 2.57 11.38
CA TYR A 111 -7.42 2.29 10.06
C TYR A 111 -6.87 3.55 9.41
N ARG A 112 -7.52 4.71 9.56
CA ARG A 112 -6.97 6.00 9.10
C ARG A 112 -5.62 6.30 9.74
N THR A 113 -5.53 6.19 11.06
CA THR A 113 -4.25 6.39 11.79
C THR A 113 -3.18 5.40 11.34
N TRP A 114 -3.54 4.13 11.14
CA TRP A 114 -2.60 3.13 10.63
C TRP A 114 -2.15 3.44 9.20
N LEU A 115 -3.07 3.82 8.31
CA LEU A 115 -2.76 4.13 6.91
C LEU A 115 -1.86 5.35 6.81
N GLU A 116 -2.10 6.40 7.60
CA GLU A 116 -1.23 7.57 7.70
C GLU A 116 0.18 7.19 8.20
N PHE A 117 0.27 6.37 9.25
CA PHE A 117 1.54 5.89 9.77
C PHE A 117 2.34 5.10 8.72
N GLU A 118 1.70 4.14 8.04
CA GLU A 118 2.37 3.34 7.01
C GLU A 118 2.70 4.16 5.75
N GLN A 119 1.89 5.16 5.40
CA GLN A 119 2.20 6.10 4.32
C GLN A 119 3.44 6.94 4.66
N ASN A 120 3.53 7.45 5.88
CA ASN A 120 4.70 8.21 6.34
C ASN A 120 5.96 7.34 6.40
N LYS A 121 5.84 6.11 6.91
CA LYS A 121 6.94 5.15 6.94
C LYS A 121 7.41 4.78 5.52
N SER A 122 6.47 4.53 4.61
CA SER A 122 6.77 4.24 3.21
C SER A 122 7.45 5.44 2.53
N LYS A 123 6.96 6.67 2.77
CA LYS A 123 7.56 7.91 2.28
C LYS A 123 9.02 8.03 2.72
N THR A 124 9.30 7.90 4.02
CA THR A 124 10.67 7.99 4.56
C THR A 124 11.58 6.95 3.93
N LYS A 125 11.15 5.69 3.90
CA LYS A 125 11.94 4.61 3.32
C LYS A 125 12.23 4.78 1.83
N LEU A 126 11.22 5.21 1.06
CA LEU A 126 11.39 5.47 -0.37
C LEU A 126 12.34 6.64 -0.61
N GLN A 127 12.31 7.66 0.25
CA GLN A 127 13.26 8.77 0.21
C GLN A 127 14.69 8.28 0.50
N GLU A 128 14.89 7.50 1.56
CA GLU A 128 16.19 6.90 1.88
C GLU A 128 16.73 6.04 0.73
N LEU A 129 15.85 5.29 0.05
CA LEU A 129 16.22 4.49 -1.12
C LEU A 129 16.66 5.37 -2.31
N ILE A 130 15.98 6.50 -2.54
CA ILE A 130 16.36 7.49 -3.56
C ILE A 130 17.74 8.07 -3.22
N ASP A 131 17.97 8.49 -1.98
CA ASP A 131 19.24 9.09 -1.55
C ASP A 131 20.40 8.07 -1.61
N LYS A 132 20.14 6.79 -1.28
CA LYS A 132 21.10 5.71 -1.46
C LYS A 132 21.50 5.49 -2.93
N PHE A 133 20.55 5.55 -3.86
CA PHE A 133 20.87 5.46 -5.29
C PHE A 133 21.73 6.61 -5.80
N ARG A 134 21.74 7.73 -5.07
CA ARG A 134 22.54 8.92 -5.36
C ARG A 134 23.91 8.92 -4.66
N GLY A 135 24.14 8.01 -3.72
CA GLY A 135 25.36 7.95 -2.92
C GLY A 135 25.40 8.96 -1.77
N GLU A 136 24.25 9.46 -1.31
CA GLU A 136 24.13 10.40 -0.20
C GLU A 136 23.67 9.69 1.09
N GLY A 137 24.44 8.69 1.53
CA GLY A 137 24.15 7.89 2.73
C GLY A 137 25.06 8.19 3.91
#